data_AF-M6ED69-F1
#
_entry.id   AF-M6ED69-F1
#
_cell.length_a   1.000
_cell.length_b   1.000
_cell.length_c   1.000
_cell.angle_alpha   90.00
_cell.angle_beta   90.00
_cell.angle_gamma   90.00
#
_symmetry.space_group_name_H-M   'P 1'
#
loop_
_entity.id
_entity.type
_entity.pdbx_description
1 polymer ?
#
loop_
_entity_poly.entity_id
_entity_poly.type
_entity_poly.pdbx_seq_one_letter_code
_entity_poly.pdbx_strand_id
1 'polypeptide(L)'
;MFQKFFLSLLIGSFVLTLCSCEDKKEDSTKTLFFLLSASGVLGSSNTSTPPTPTSCKNEAFCRTFIATNNGAGYNGNLGGISGADAKCTAAKPSTLTRTYKALLTDQQTRFVVSAGDGSPSLKDWVLYPNKQYRRSDGTTVTFTTNANSMVTGNLENGIDSGAKKYFWTGLAHPDDPGFFLWEGGRTCNQWGDANGAATGAAGNTTSTNAHSTPEGAFTVDTHNCNSNLNLLCVEQ
;
A
#
# COMPACT_ATOMS: atom_id res chain seq x y z
N MET A 1 -42.28 -12.45 33.90
CA MET A 1 -42.52 -11.25 34.74
C MET A 1 -42.46 -10.05 33.80
N PHE A 2 -43.55 -9.28 33.78
CA PHE A 2 -43.97 -8.36 32.73
C PHE A 2 -43.20 -7.02 32.68
N GLN A 3 -43.00 -6.51 31.46
CA GLN A 3 -43.13 -5.10 31.02
C GLN A 3 -42.18 -4.06 31.69
N LYS A 4 -41.47 -3.23 30.93
CA LYS A 4 -42.04 -2.01 30.33
C LYS A 4 -41.17 -1.50 29.17
N PHE A 5 -41.79 -1.43 28.00
CA PHE A 5 -41.41 -0.54 26.90
C PHE A 5 -41.61 0.92 27.34
N PHE A 6 -40.62 1.77 27.12
CA PHE A 6 -40.81 3.22 27.09
C PHE A 6 -40.70 3.71 25.65
N LEU A 7 -41.87 3.98 25.08
CA LEU A 7 -42.11 4.69 23.85
C LEU A 7 -42.03 6.19 24.19
N SER A 8 -41.11 6.94 23.59
CA SER A 8 -41.16 8.41 23.60
C SER A 8 -41.43 8.91 22.19
N LEU A 9 -42.58 9.56 22.05
CA LEU A 9 -43.16 10.14 20.86
C LEU A 9 -43.03 11.68 20.98
N LEU A 10 -42.36 12.32 20.04
CA LEU A 10 -42.34 13.78 19.81
C LEU A 10 -41.99 13.98 18.33
N ILE A 11 -42.96 13.94 17.43
CA ILE A 11 -43.74 15.08 16.89
C ILE A 11 -42.85 16.23 16.38
N GLY A 12 -42.71 16.29 15.05
CA GLY A 12 -42.92 17.52 14.27
C GLY A 12 -41.70 18.35 13.87
N SER A 13 -41.27 18.22 12.61
CA SER A 13 -41.41 19.30 11.61
C SER A 13 -40.85 18.86 10.25
N PHE A 14 -41.75 18.65 9.30
CA PHE A 14 -41.47 18.47 7.88
C PHE A 14 -41.40 19.86 7.26
N VAL A 15 -40.25 20.28 6.74
CA VAL A 15 -40.15 21.49 5.91
C VAL A 15 -40.11 21.04 4.45
N LEU A 16 -41.24 21.22 3.78
CA LEU A 16 -41.37 21.16 2.32
C LEU A 16 -40.94 22.52 1.75
N THR A 17 -39.82 22.56 1.04
CA THR A 17 -39.46 23.72 0.21
C THR A 17 -39.93 23.43 -1.22
N LEU A 18 -41.01 24.10 -1.63
CA LEU A 18 -41.47 24.17 -3.01
C LEU A 18 -41.08 25.50 -3.65
N CYS A 19 -40.90 25.46 -4.97
CA CYS A 19 -40.74 26.54 -5.96
C CYS A 19 -39.36 27.25 -5.98
N SER A 20 -38.75 27.53 -7.14
CA SER A 20 -39.33 27.82 -8.46
C SER A 20 -38.40 27.36 -9.59
N CYS A 21 -38.95 26.70 -10.62
CA CYS A 21 -38.35 26.69 -11.96
C CYS A 21 -38.84 27.95 -12.67
N GLU A 22 -37.92 28.79 -13.13
CA GLU A 22 -38.26 29.89 -14.02
C GLU A 22 -37.67 29.61 -15.40
N ASP A 23 -38.57 29.27 -16.33
CA ASP A 23 -38.33 29.21 -17.76
C ASP A 23 -37.98 30.60 -18.28
N LYS A 24 -36.80 30.75 -18.87
CA LYS A 24 -36.56 31.72 -19.93
C LYS A 24 -35.93 31.04 -21.13
N LYS A 25 -36.82 30.72 -22.07
CA LYS A 25 -36.55 30.46 -23.48
C LYS A 25 -36.05 31.75 -24.15
N GLU A 26 -34.92 31.67 -24.84
CA GLU A 26 -34.76 32.30 -26.16
C GLU A 26 -33.94 31.39 -27.08
N ASP A 27 -34.55 31.12 -28.24
CA ASP A 27 -34.02 30.42 -29.41
C ASP A 27 -32.87 31.21 -30.06
N SER A 28 -31.89 30.49 -30.63
CA SER A 28 -31.69 30.46 -32.10
C SER A 28 -30.27 30.00 -32.48
N THR A 29 -30.22 28.80 -33.04
CA THR A 29 -29.65 28.50 -34.37
C THR A 29 -28.29 29.10 -34.73
N LYS A 30 -27.24 28.26 -34.78
CA LYS A 30 -26.24 28.20 -35.87
C LYS A 30 -25.32 27.01 -35.66
N THR A 31 -25.60 25.89 -36.33
CA THR A 31 -24.99 25.49 -37.61
C THR A 31 -23.86 24.48 -37.39
N LEU A 32 -24.29 23.23 -37.54
CA LEU A 32 -23.55 22.04 -37.94
C LEU A 32 -22.64 22.31 -39.16
N PHE A 33 -21.46 21.69 -39.14
CA PHE A 33 -20.64 21.14 -40.24
C PHE A 33 -19.16 21.57 -40.15
N PHE A 34 -18.27 20.59 -39.98
CA PHE A 34 -17.31 20.22 -41.03
C PHE A 34 -16.66 18.87 -40.69
N LEU A 35 -16.96 17.87 -41.53
CA LEU A 35 -16.22 16.62 -41.67
C LEU A 35 -15.42 16.67 -42.98
N LEU A 36 -14.37 15.85 -43.00
CA LEU A 36 -13.57 15.36 -44.14
C LEU A 36 -12.22 16.05 -44.41
N SER A 37 -11.16 15.31 -44.10
CA SER A 37 -10.25 14.86 -45.17
C SER A 37 -9.52 13.59 -44.73
N ALA A 38 -9.93 12.45 -45.30
CA ALA A 38 -9.07 11.28 -45.42
C ALA A 38 -8.25 11.43 -46.70
N SER A 39 -6.93 11.43 -46.56
CA SER A 39 -6.01 11.13 -47.66
C SER A 39 -4.84 10.37 -47.05
N GLY A 40 -4.74 9.09 -47.42
CA GLY A 40 -3.65 8.23 -47.01
C GLY A 40 -2.31 8.72 -47.55
N VAL A 41 -1.30 8.66 -46.69
CA VAL A 41 0.11 8.65 -47.08
C VAL A 41 0.74 7.44 -46.41
N LEU A 42 1.30 6.56 -47.25
CA LEU A 42 2.14 5.43 -46.89
C LEU A 42 3.47 5.94 -46.31
N GLY A 43 3.93 5.32 -45.23
CA GLY A 43 5.33 5.34 -44.80
C GLY A 43 5.66 6.34 -43.70
N SER A 44 5.58 5.89 -42.46
CA SER A 44 6.64 6.20 -41.49
C SER A 44 6.67 5.11 -40.42
N SER A 45 7.82 4.48 -40.27
CA SER A 45 8.09 3.44 -39.29
C SER A 45 7.94 3.99 -37.88
N ASN A 46 6.77 3.76 -37.27
CA ASN A 46 6.65 3.86 -35.82
C ASN A 46 7.41 2.68 -35.22
N THR A 47 8.66 2.91 -34.85
CA THR A 47 9.31 2.15 -33.77
C THR A 47 8.50 2.41 -32.51
N SER A 48 7.46 1.60 -32.30
CA SER A 48 6.76 1.51 -31.03
C SER A 48 7.74 0.94 -30.03
N THR A 49 8.38 1.80 -29.24
CA THR A 49 9.03 1.38 -28.00
C THR A 49 7.99 0.61 -27.20
N PRO A 50 8.24 -0.66 -26.82
CA PRO A 50 7.33 -1.37 -25.94
C PRO A 50 7.09 -0.50 -24.71
N PRO A 51 5.84 -0.35 -24.22
CA PRO A 51 5.61 0.33 -22.95
C PRO A 51 6.51 -0.33 -21.91
N THR A 52 7.40 0.45 -21.29
CA THR A 52 8.26 -0.04 -20.22
C THR A 52 7.37 -0.81 -19.25
N PRO A 53 7.64 -2.10 -18.98
CA PRO A 53 6.77 -2.88 -18.12
C PRO A 53 6.66 -2.14 -16.80
N THR A 54 5.45 -1.69 -16.49
CA THR A 54 5.16 -0.97 -15.24
C THR A 54 5.39 -1.87 -14.04
N SER A 55 5.35 -3.19 -14.27
CA SER A 55 5.33 -4.26 -13.28
C SER A 55 6.36 -5.37 -13.43
N CYS A 56 6.74 -5.96 -12.28
CA CYS A 56 7.63 -7.12 -12.17
C CYS A 56 6.90 -8.48 -12.09
N LYS A 57 5.57 -8.51 -12.21
CA LYS A 57 4.76 -9.72 -12.05
C LYS A 57 5.23 -10.90 -12.92
N ASN A 58 5.53 -10.62 -14.19
CA ASN A 58 5.93 -11.63 -15.18
C ASN A 58 7.44 -11.78 -15.33
N GLU A 59 8.21 -11.10 -14.49
CA GLU A 59 9.67 -11.10 -14.55
C GLU A 59 10.24 -12.19 -13.67
N ALA A 60 11.51 -12.56 -13.88
CA ALA A 60 12.16 -13.57 -13.05
C ALA A 60 12.22 -13.17 -11.56
N PHE A 61 12.33 -11.87 -11.28
CA PHE A 61 12.39 -11.33 -9.93
C PHE A 61 11.82 -9.91 -9.88
N CYS A 62 11.52 -9.46 -8.67
CA CYS A 62 11.18 -8.08 -8.35
C CYS A 62 12.30 -7.45 -7.52
N ARG A 63 12.38 -6.13 -7.52
CA ARG A 63 13.33 -5.38 -6.71
C ARG A 63 12.66 -4.70 -5.54
N THR A 64 13.43 -4.48 -4.49
CA THR A 64 13.05 -3.66 -3.35
C THR A 64 14.10 -2.61 -3.06
N PHE A 65 13.70 -1.54 -2.37
CA PHE A 65 14.62 -0.57 -1.80
C PHE A 65 14.02 0.05 -0.53
N ILE A 66 14.87 0.66 0.30
CA ILE A 66 14.44 1.38 1.50
C ILE A 66 14.32 2.87 1.19
N ALA A 67 13.12 3.43 1.31
CA ALA A 67 12.92 4.87 1.25
C ALA A 67 13.25 5.49 2.61
N THR A 68 14.25 6.36 2.64
CA THR A 68 14.81 6.93 3.89
C THR A 68 14.46 8.38 4.15
N ASN A 69 13.77 9.06 3.22
CA ASN A 69 13.52 10.50 3.27
C ASN A 69 14.80 11.31 3.51
N ASN A 70 15.84 11.07 2.70
CA ASN A 70 17.18 11.67 2.89
C ASN A 70 17.77 11.43 4.29
N GLY A 71 17.42 10.30 4.93
CA GLY A 71 17.85 9.93 6.27
C GLY A 71 16.95 10.41 7.40
N ALA A 72 15.94 11.25 7.12
CA ALA A 72 15.03 11.76 8.16
C ALA A 72 13.97 10.73 8.60
N GLY A 73 13.67 9.74 7.77
CA GLY A 73 12.58 8.78 7.97
C GLY A 73 11.18 9.41 7.85
N TYR A 74 10.18 8.62 8.26
CA TYR A 74 8.76 8.93 8.22
C TYR A 74 8.11 8.49 9.54
N ASN A 75 7.31 9.37 10.13
CA ASN A 75 6.45 9.01 11.23
C ASN A 75 5.24 8.18 10.76
N GLY A 76 4.42 7.73 11.69
CA GLY A 76 3.24 6.89 11.43
C GLY A 76 2.14 7.56 10.61
N ASN A 77 2.12 8.90 10.49
CA ASN A 77 1.18 9.61 9.62
C ASN A 77 1.72 9.65 8.19
N LEU A 78 1.56 8.54 7.49
CA LEU A 78 2.01 8.39 6.11
C LEU A 78 1.01 8.98 5.11
N GLY A 79 -0.18 9.37 5.55
CA GLY A 79 -1.31 9.73 4.68
C GLY A 79 -2.05 8.48 4.16
N GLY A 80 -2.13 7.44 5.00
CA GLY A 80 -2.67 6.14 4.61
C GLY A 80 -1.81 5.38 3.61
N ILE A 81 -2.35 4.29 3.07
CA ILE A 81 -1.68 3.45 2.07
C ILE A 81 -1.25 4.25 0.83
N SER A 82 -2.14 5.11 0.31
CA SER A 82 -1.84 5.93 -0.87
C SER A 82 -0.68 6.92 -0.60
N GLY A 83 -0.65 7.53 0.58
CA GLY A 83 0.45 8.42 0.97
C GLY A 83 1.78 7.68 1.14
N ALA A 84 1.75 6.46 1.69
CA ALA A 84 2.95 5.60 1.78
C ALA A 84 3.49 5.23 0.38
N ASP A 85 2.61 4.86 -0.56
CA ASP A 85 3.00 4.55 -1.94
C ASP A 85 3.57 5.78 -2.67
N ALA A 86 2.99 6.97 -2.44
CA ALA A 86 3.51 8.22 -3.00
C ALA A 86 4.93 8.53 -2.49
N LYS A 87 5.21 8.25 -1.21
CA LYS A 87 6.56 8.38 -0.63
C LYS A 87 7.55 7.40 -1.26
N CYS A 88 7.14 6.17 -1.52
CA CYS A 88 7.96 5.21 -2.29
C CYS A 88 8.22 5.70 -3.71
N THR A 89 7.19 6.22 -4.39
CA THR A 89 7.33 6.76 -5.74
C THR A 89 8.31 7.94 -5.77
N ALA A 90 8.22 8.85 -4.79
CA ALA A 90 9.11 10.01 -4.69
C ALA A 90 10.55 9.65 -4.33
N ALA A 91 10.75 8.62 -3.50
CA ALA A 91 12.08 8.18 -3.06
C ALA A 91 12.77 7.21 -4.03
N LYS A 92 12.10 6.83 -5.13
CA LYS A 92 12.60 5.85 -6.09
C LYS A 92 13.94 6.30 -6.70
N PRO A 93 15.01 5.50 -6.60
CA PRO A 93 16.26 5.77 -7.29
C PRO A 93 16.07 5.87 -8.82
N SER A 94 16.79 6.78 -9.47
CA SER A 94 16.71 6.98 -10.93
C SER A 94 17.13 5.75 -11.74
N THR A 95 17.90 4.83 -11.13
CA THR A 95 18.29 3.55 -11.71
C THR A 95 17.16 2.52 -11.77
N LEU A 96 16.03 2.78 -11.10
CA LEU A 96 14.85 1.92 -11.08
C LEU A 96 13.73 2.53 -11.94
N THR A 97 13.34 1.83 -13.00
CA THR A 97 12.41 2.37 -14.02
C THR A 97 10.95 2.05 -13.74
N ARG A 98 10.64 0.96 -13.03
CA ARG A 98 9.27 0.51 -12.74
C ARG A 98 8.57 1.31 -11.63
N THR A 99 7.31 0.94 -11.37
CA THR A 99 6.51 1.52 -10.28
C THR A 99 6.78 0.80 -8.96
N TYR A 100 6.59 1.51 -7.84
CA TYR A 100 6.87 0.97 -6.51
C TYR A 100 5.76 1.36 -5.52
N LYS A 101 5.40 0.42 -4.65
CA LYS A 101 4.46 0.60 -3.55
C LYS A 101 5.10 0.21 -2.22
N ALA A 102 4.60 0.74 -1.11
CA ALA A 102 5.10 0.40 0.22
C ALA A 102 4.62 -0.99 0.67
N LEU A 103 5.53 -1.82 1.20
CA LEU A 103 5.17 -3.04 1.91
C LEU A 103 4.64 -2.67 3.29
N LEU A 104 3.32 -2.55 3.38
CA LEU A 104 2.61 -2.02 4.53
C LEU A 104 1.19 -2.60 4.57
N THR A 105 0.61 -2.85 5.73
CA THR A 105 -0.81 -3.22 5.88
C THR A 105 -1.54 -2.18 6.74
N ASP A 106 -2.81 -1.94 6.46
CA ASP A 106 -3.70 -1.09 7.26
C ASP A 106 -4.98 -1.83 7.72
N GLN A 107 -5.07 -3.14 7.45
CA GLN A 107 -6.22 -4.02 7.73
C GLN A 107 -7.53 -3.69 6.97
N GLN A 108 -7.57 -2.63 6.16
CA GLN A 108 -8.79 -2.22 5.45
C GLN A 108 -8.59 -2.09 3.95
N THR A 109 -7.56 -1.34 3.55
CA THR A 109 -7.23 -1.06 2.15
C THR A 109 -6.24 -2.08 1.61
N ARG A 110 -5.23 -2.45 2.41
CA ARG A 110 -4.15 -3.38 2.05
C ARG A 110 -3.95 -4.42 3.14
N PHE A 111 -4.13 -5.70 2.79
CA PHE A 111 -3.92 -6.84 3.68
C PHE A 111 -3.69 -8.14 2.88
N VAL A 112 -3.12 -9.17 3.52
CA VAL A 112 -2.79 -10.48 2.91
C VAL A 112 -3.45 -11.66 3.61
N VAL A 113 -3.88 -11.49 4.85
CA VAL A 113 -4.48 -12.53 5.69
C VAL A 113 -5.79 -12.01 6.29
N SER A 114 -6.77 -12.90 6.38
CA SER A 114 -8.05 -12.70 7.06
C SER A 114 -7.87 -12.74 8.58
N ALA A 115 -8.35 -11.71 9.28
CA ALA A 115 -8.38 -11.67 10.75
C ALA A 115 -9.33 -12.71 11.38
N GLY A 116 -10.26 -13.27 10.59
CA GLY A 116 -11.25 -14.22 11.11
C GLY A 116 -10.69 -15.63 11.32
N ASP A 117 -9.76 -16.05 10.47
CA ASP A 117 -9.31 -17.44 10.38
C ASP A 117 -7.86 -17.62 9.92
N GLY A 118 -7.12 -16.55 9.68
CA GLY A 118 -5.72 -16.61 9.23
C GLY A 118 -5.57 -17.05 7.78
N SER A 119 -6.67 -17.21 7.03
CA SER A 119 -6.60 -17.64 5.63
C SER A 119 -6.09 -16.51 4.71
N PRO A 120 -5.40 -16.84 3.61
CA PRO A 120 -5.00 -15.83 2.63
C PRO A 120 -6.20 -15.06 2.07
N SER A 121 -6.17 -13.73 2.16
CA SER A 121 -7.24 -12.85 1.71
C SER A 121 -6.63 -11.56 1.15
N LEU A 122 -5.96 -11.65 0.01
CA LEU A 122 -5.16 -10.56 -0.52
C LEU A 122 -6.04 -9.41 -1.04
N LYS A 123 -5.85 -8.21 -0.51
CA LYS A 123 -6.42 -6.96 -1.02
C LYS A 123 -5.31 -5.92 -1.16
N ASP A 124 -5.20 -5.34 -2.37
CA ASP A 124 -4.13 -4.38 -2.76
C ASP A 124 -2.73 -4.80 -2.30
N TRP A 125 -2.47 -6.11 -2.27
CA TRP A 125 -1.24 -6.66 -1.74
C TRP A 125 -0.08 -6.46 -2.71
N VAL A 126 1.09 -6.10 -2.18
CA VAL A 126 2.24 -5.68 -3.00
C VAL A 126 3.26 -6.78 -3.26
N LEU A 127 3.15 -7.94 -2.60
CA LEU A 127 4.00 -9.06 -2.98
C LEU A 127 3.24 -9.97 -3.95
N TYR A 128 3.90 -10.36 -5.04
CA TYR A 128 3.48 -11.44 -5.92
C TYR A 128 3.80 -12.82 -5.33
N PRO A 129 3.02 -13.86 -5.67
CA PRO A 129 3.24 -15.23 -5.19
C PRO A 129 4.43 -15.89 -5.89
N ASN A 130 5.12 -16.79 -5.19
CA ASN A 130 6.25 -17.57 -5.71
C ASN A 130 7.31 -16.69 -6.41
N LYS A 131 7.59 -15.51 -5.84
CA LYS A 131 8.41 -14.48 -6.46
C LYS A 131 9.65 -14.22 -5.63
N GLN A 132 10.79 -14.20 -6.32
CA GLN A 132 12.04 -13.75 -5.74
C GLN A 132 12.09 -12.23 -5.69
N TYR A 133 12.45 -11.69 -4.52
CA TYR A 133 12.74 -10.28 -4.32
C TYR A 133 14.23 -10.09 -4.10
N ARG A 134 14.78 -9.10 -4.79
CA ARG A 134 16.19 -8.72 -4.73
C ARG A 134 16.33 -7.29 -4.27
N ARG A 135 17.51 -6.94 -3.76
CA ARG A 135 17.87 -5.53 -3.53
C ARG A 135 17.84 -4.76 -4.85
N SER A 136 17.94 -3.44 -4.75
CA SER A 136 17.98 -2.53 -5.90
C SER A 136 19.14 -2.81 -6.87
N ASP A 137 20.20 -3.49 -6.43
CA ASP A 137 21.30 -3.98 -7.26
C ASP A 137 20.86 -5.02 -8.31
N GLY A 138 19.70 -5.65 -8.15
CA GLY A 138 19.15 -6.66 -9.04
C GLY A 138 19.83 -8.03 -8.99
N THR A 139 20.80 -8.24 -8.09
CA THR A 139 21.60 -9.46 -7.97
C THR A 139 21.44 -10.12 -6.61
N THR A 140 21.39 -9.35 -5.53
CA THR A 140 21.31 -9.87 -4.16
C THR A 140 19.88 -10.28 -3.82
N VAL A 141 19.65 -11.59 -3.73
CA VAL A 141 18.36 -12.14 -3.30
C VAL A 141 18.15 -11.89 -1.81
N THR A 142 16.98 -11.37 -1.44
CA THR A 142 16.64 -11.13 -0.03
C THR A 142 15.66 -12.20 0.45
N PHE A 143 14.50 -12.32 -0.19
CA PHE A 143 13.47 -13.28 0.17
C PHE A 143 12.76 -13.81 -1.07
N THR A 144 12.10 -14.95 -0.90
CA THR A 144 11.16 -15.50 -1.86
C THR A 144 9.81 -15.67 -1.17
N THR A 145 8.74 -15.24 -1.82
CA THR A 145 7.38 -15.46 -1.31
C THR A 145 6.90 -16.87 -1.63
N ASN A 146 6.00 -17.38 -0.78
CA ASN A 146 5.26 -18.62 -1.06
C ASN A 146 4.08 -18.37 -2.01
N ALA A 147 3.27 -19.41 -2.25
CA ALA A 147 2.10 -19.34 -3.13
C ALA A 147 1.01 -18.37 -2.66
N ASN A 148 1.01 -17.99 -1.38
CA ASN A 148 0.09 -17.02 -0.79
C ASN A 148 0.69 -15.60 -0.74
N SER A 149 1.81 -15.37 -1.41
CA SER A 149 2.53 -14.08 -1.42
C SER A 149 3.03 -13.60 -0.06
N MET A 150 3.36 -14.54 0.83
CA MET A 150 3.94 -14.28 2.15
C MET A 150 5.38 -14.80 2.20
N VAL A 151 6.20 -14.23 3.10
CA VAL A 151 7.53 -14.76 3.42
C VAL A 151 7.43 -15.51 4.74
N THR A 152 7.59 -16.83 4.69
CA THR A 152 7.49 -17.72 5.86
C THR A 152 8.79 -18.47 6.15
N GLY A 153 9.74 -18.49 5.20
CA GLY A 153 11.07 -19.04 5.40
C GLY A 153 12.09 -17.95 5.74
N ASN A 154 13.29 -18.37 6.13
CA ASN A 154 14.40 -17.44 6.34
C ASN A 154 14.78 -16.73 5.03
N LEU A 155 15.21 -15.48 5.18
CA LEU A 155 15.80 -14.67 4.11
C LEU A 155 17.20 -15.19 3.79
N GLU A 156 17.57 -15.13 2.51
CA GLU A 156 18.92 -15.46 2.05
C GLU A 156 19.92 -14.37 2.46
N ASN A 157 19.48 -13.10 2.43
CA ASN A 157 20.23 -11.94 2.84
C ASN A 157 19.30 -10.92 3.49
N GLY A 158 19.84 -10.04 4.34
CA GLY A 158 19.09 -8.89 4.85
C GLY A 158 18.52 -8.02 3.71
N ILE A 159 17.39 -7.37 3.95
CA ILE A 159 16.65 -6.56 2.97
C ILE A 159 17.49 -5.40 2.41
N ASP A 160 18.36 -4.81 3.22
CA ASP A 160 19.25 -3.72 2.79
C ASP A 160 20.70 -4.02 3.15
N SER A 161 21.63 -3.39 2.44
CA SER A 161 23.05 -3.43 2.81
C SER A 161 23.37 -2.32 3.82
N GLY A 162 24.29 -2.60 4.75
CA GLY A 162 24.76 -1.62 5.72
C GLY A 162 24.09 -1.74 7.10
N ALA A 163 24.02 -0.61 7.81
CA ALA A 163 23.53 -0.57 9.19
C ALA A 163 22.04 -0.91 9.30
N LYS A 164 21.66 -1.48 10.44
CA LYS A 164 20.27 -1.81 10.78
C LYS A 164 19.37 -0.59 10.64
N LYS A 165 18.30 -0.74 9.86
CA LYS A 165 17.22 0.23 9.70
C LYS A 165 15.90 -0.47 10.02
N TYR A 166 15.03 0.23 10.72
CA TYR A 166 13.65 -0.19 10.89
C TYR A 166 12.77 0.43 9.80
N PHE A 167 11.75 -0.30 9.38
CA PHE A 167 10.76 0.19 8.42
C PHE A 167 9.35 -0.21 8.85
N TRP A 168 8.36 0.64 8.61
CA TRP A 168 6.97 0.32 8.95
C TRP A 168 6.45 -0.85 8.13
N THR A 169 5.71 -1.76 8.76
CA THR A 169 5.02 -2.88 8.09
C THR A 169 3.55 -2.95 8.48
N GLY A 170 3.23 -2.69 9.74
CA GLY A 170 1.88 -2.88 10.29
C GLY A 170 1.48 -4.34 10.48
N LEU A 171 2.37 -5.27 10.14
CA LEU A 171 2.10 -6.70 10.24
C LEU A 171 2.12 -7.11 11.71
N ALA A 172 1.11 -7.85 12.10
CA ALA A 172 1.00 -8.42 13.42
C ALA A 172 2.11 -9.45 13.65
N HIS A 173 2.46 -9.57 14.92
CA HIS A 173 3.45 -10.48 15.43
C HIS A 173 2.88 -11.91 15.50
N PRO A 174 3.69 -12.99 15.36
CA PRO A 174 3.16 -14.36 15.53
C PRO A 174 2.74 -14.64 16.97
N ASP A 175 3.41 -13.99 17.92
CA ASP A 175 3.17 -14.18 19.36
C ASP A 175 2.27 -13.09 19.94
N ASP A 176 1.76 -12.14 19.13
CA ASP A 176 0.71 -11.23 19.61
C ASP A 176 -0.58 -12.07 19.80
N PRO A 177 -1.13 -12.18 21.03
CA PRO A 177 -2.28 -13.04 21.27
C PRO A 177 -3.49 -12.62 20.43
N GLY A 178 -4.04 -13.57 19.68
CA GLY A 178 -5.23 -13.35 18.86
C GLY A 178 -4.96 -12.81 17.45
N PHE A 179 -3.70 -12.71 17.03
CA PHE A 179 -3.34 -12.36 15.65
C PHE A 179 -2.73 -13.53 14.89
N PHE A 180 -2.96 -13.55 13.59
CA PHE A 180 -2.29 -14.48 12.67
C PHE A 180 -1.00 -13.88 12.10
N LEU A 181 -0.06 -14.75 11.78
CA LEU A 181 1.12 -14.42 10.98
C LEU A 181 0.70 -13.69 9.69
N TRP A 182 1.30 -12.52 9.41
CA TRP A 182 0.98 -11.63 8.28
C TRP A 182 -0.41 -10.97 8.30
N GLU A 183 -1.19 -11.12 9.37
CA GLU A 183 -2.35 -10.24 9.62
C GLU A 183 -1.87 -8.80 9.84
N GLY A 184 -2.73 -7.80 9.63
CA GLY A 184 -2.41 -6.46 10.11
C GLY A 184 -2.73 -6.33 11.60
N GLY A 185 -1.87 -5.65 12.35
CA GLY A 185 -2.04 -5.44 13.80
C GLY A 185 -1.94 -3.97 14.17
N ARG A 186 -0.72 -3.50 14.44
CA ARG A 186 -0.46 -2.12 14.88
C ARG A 186 -0.10 -1.26 13.67
N THR A 187 -1.00 -0.36 13.27
CA THR A 187 -0.88 0.36 11.97
C THR A 187 -0.89 1.87 12.11
N CYS A 188 -0.62 2.44 13.30
CA CYS A 188 -0.69 3.88 13.53
C CYS A 188 -2.01 4.52 13.08
N ASN A 189 -3.13 3.91 13.50
CA ASN A 189 -4.48 4.29 13.07
C ASN A 189 -4.57 4.38 11.54
N GLN A 190 -4.25 3.28 10.86
CA GLN A 190 -4.25 3.17 9.39
C GLN A 190 -3.31 4.18 8.71
N TRP A 191 -2.18 4.43 9.36
CA TRP A 191 -1.13 5.35 8.93
C TRP A 191 -1.60 6.80 8.76
N GLY A 192 -2.58 7.18 9.58
CA GLY A 192 -3.11 8.54 9.69
C GLY A 192 -2.68 9.26 10.97
N ASP A 193 -1.92 8.60 11.86
CA ASP A 193 -1.58 9.12 13.17
C ASP A 193 -0.07 9.13 13.43
N ALA A 194 0.41 10.22 14.02
CA ALA A 194 1.78 10.43 14.47
C ALA A 194 1.88 10.65 15.99
N ASN A 195 0.82 10.36 16.75
CA ASN A 195 0.79 10.48 18.20
C ASN A 195 1.73 9.44 18.84
N GLY A 196 2.53 9.88 19.82
CA GLY A 196 3.44 8.99 20.56
C GLY A 196 2.72 7.96 21.46
N ALA A 197 1.42 8.10 21.72
CA ALA A 197 0.63 7.10 22.45
C ALA A 197 0.09 5.99 21.53
N ALA A 198 -0.01 6.23 20.22
CA ALA A 198 -0.34 5.22 19.23
C ALA A 198 0.91 4.44 18.84
N THR A 199 0.72 3.22 18.34
CA THR A 199 1.83 2.35 17.94
C THR A 199 1.65 1.73 16.56
N GLY A 200 2.79 1.44 15.93
CA GLY A 200 2.91 0.74 14.67
C GLY A 200 3.90 -0.42 14.77
N ALA A 201 3.69 -1.46 13.96
CA ALA A 201 4.63 -2.56 13.82
C ALA A 201 5.64 -2.26 12.71
N ALA A 202 6.88 -2.72 12.89
CA ALA A 202 7.99 -2.50 11.98
C ALA A 202 8.63 -3.81 11.51
N GLY A 203 9.61 -3.70 10.61
CA GLY A 203 10.53 -4.74 10.17
C GLY A 203 11.97 -4.26 10.35
N ASN A 204 12.94 -5.16 10.24
CA ASN A 204 14.36 -4.86 10.36
C ASN A 204 15.12 -5.27 9.08
N THR A 205 15.90 -4.37 8.50
CA THR A 205 16.63 -4.61 7.25
C THR A 205 17.78 -5.61 7.33
N THR A 206 18.33 -5.91 8.51
CA THR A 206 19.49 -6.81 8.65
C THR A 206 19.12 -8.22 9.10
N SER A 207 17.89 -8.43 9.57
CA SER A 207 17.46 -9.76 10.03
C SER A 207 17.31 -10.72 8.85
N THR A 208 17.80 -11.95 9.02
CA THR A 208 17.60 -13.04 8.06
C THR A 208 16.50 -14.00 8.48
N ASN A 209 15.93 -13.84 9.68
CA ASN A 209 14.71 -14.56 10.05
C ASN A 209 13.51 -13.70 9.61
N ALA A 210 12.62 -14.23 8.79
CA ALA A 210 11.45 -13.47 8.31
C ALA A 210 10.58 -12.97 9.47
N HIS A 211 10.47 -13.80 10.51
CA HIS A 211 9.45 -13.72 11.53
C HIS A 211 10.02 -14.21 12.87
N SER A 212 10.65 -13.30 13.62
CA SER A 212 11.36 -13.60 14.87
C SER A 212 11.11 -12.53 15.91
N THR A 213 10.95 -12.96 17.15
CA THR A 213 10.76 -12.09 18.31
C THR A 213 12.09 -11.98 19.05
N PRO A 214 12.59 -10.78 19.37
CA PRO A 214 12.04 -9.45 19.07
C PRO A 214 12.45 -8.87 17.70
N GLU A 215 13.34 -9.52 16.93
CA GLU A 215 13.97 -8.96 15.71
C GLU A 215 13.88 -9.85 14.43
N GLY A 216 12.71 -9.92 13.77
CA GLY A 216 12.47 -10.45 12.43
C GLY A 216 12.58 -9.44 11.26
N ALA A 217 12.54 -9.92 10.02
CA ALA A 217 12.63 -9.06 8.85
C ALA A 217 11.33 -8.28 8.59
N PHE A 218 10.17 -8.89 8.79
CA PHE A 218 8.86 -8.29 8.48
C PHE A 218 7.97 -8.01 9.69
N THR A 219 8.23 -8.69 10.80
CA THR A 219 7.38 -8.62 12.00
C THR A 219 8.25 -8.38 13.21
N VAL A 220 8.45 -7.10 13.46
CA VAL A 220 9.33 -6.55 14.47
C VAL A 220 8.65 -5.42 15.19
N ASP A 221 9.20 -5.21 16.38
CA ASP A 221 9.08 -4.13 17.33
C ASP A 221 7.94 -3.13 17.13
N THR A 222 7.32 -2.87 18.27
CA THR A 222 6.28 -1.88 18.36
C THR A 222 6.93 -0.53 18.59
N HIS A 223 6.82 0.33 17.60
CA HIS A 223 7.30 1.69 17.71
C HIS A 223 6.12 2.64 17.91
N ASN A 224 6.36 3.66 18.72
CA ASN A 224 5.45 4.78 18.86
C ASN A 224 5.31 5.48 17.50
N CYS A 225 4.10 5.89 17.12
CA CYS A 225 3.84 6.45 15.80
C CYS A 225 4.50 7.82 15.55
N ASN A 226 5.02 8.48 16.59
CA ASN A 226 5.86 9.67 16.44
C ASN A 226 7.34 9.34 16.09
N SER A 227 7.73 8.06 16.09
CA SER A 227 9.08 7.63 15.70
C SER A 227 9.26 7.75 14.20
N ASN A 228 10.43 8.20 13.75
CA ASN A 228 10.74 8.24 12.33
C ASN A 228 11.44 6.95 11.88
N LEU A 229 10.72 6.10 11.15
CA LEU A 229 11.26 4.88 10.55
C LEU A 229 11.30 5.00 9.01
N ASN A 230 11.73 3.96 8.32
CA ASN A 230 11.80 3.94 6.87
C ASN A 230 10.56 3.25 6.25
N LEU A 231 10.51 3.19 4.93
CA LEU A 231 9.55 2.35 4.20
C LEU A 231 10.30 1.36 3.32
N LEU A 232 9.87 0.10 3.34
CA LEU A 232 10.28 -0.88 2.34
C LEU A 232 9.40 -0.70 1.10
N CYS A 233 10.01 -0.29 0.00
CA CYS A 233 9.34 -0.08 -1.27
C CYS A 233 9.57 -1.29 -2.18
N VAL A 234 8.49 -1.82 -2.73
CA VAL A 234 8.45 -3.03 -3.54
C VAL A 234 8.03 -2.68 -4.95
N GLU A 235 8.76 -3.20 -5.92
CA GLU A 235 8.44 -3.07 -7.34
C GLU A 235 7.05 -3.69 -7.62
N GLN A 236 6.22 -2.97 -8.38
CA GLN A 236 4.85 -3.38 -8.69
C GLN A 236 4.68 -3.64 -10.13
#